data_AF-A0AAE1X7R4-F1
#
_entry.id   AF-A0AAE1X7R4-F1
#
_cell.length_a   1.000
_cell.length_b   1.000
_cell.length_c   1.000
_cell.angle_alpha   90.00
_cell.angle_beta   90.00
_cell.angle_gamma   90.00
#
_symmetry.space_group_name_H-M   'P 1'
#
loop_
_entity.id
_entity.type
_entity.pdbx_description
1 polymer ?
#
loop_
_entity_poly.entity_id
_entity_poly.type
_entity_poly.pdbx_seq_one_letter_code
_entity_poly.pdbx_strand_id
1 'polypeptide(L)'
;MSAFMVRLLANIAHARKTWQEPCIVFCPHWSLRLGPVVHLLLRWSADQNSLLVMEEGLDANLALLPFKPMAMKVLQCSFVSGIQVQKSHHLLKILQPRHILFPEILRQHIGPLETLFSSNYYSENKTVHIPYMKEDSELDIAVELACQLQYTTLKQQDMNISRLKGELMIEHGRYRLHLGNDEQVSSQPRPLVHFGRIDLNNLLTALQKLGMNTTLEEVTGAAGSHKASRIHVSEPSKAMIEVMEAQTVISAADENIASVISQVISGVLDCI
;
A
#
# COMPACT_ATOMS: atom_id res chain seq x y z
N MET A 1 7.53 -5.95 -31.74
CA MET A 1 6.29 -6.03 -32.55
C MET A 1 6.40 -5.02 -33.66
N SER A 2 6.38 -5.51 -34.90
CA SER A 2 6.74 -4.78 -36.11
C SER A 2 5.73 -5.09 -37.20
N ALA A 3 5.09 -4.06 -37.77
CA ALA A 3 4.36 -4.22 -39.02
C ALA A 3 5.35 -4.24 -40.19
N PHE A 4 5.13 -5.09 -41.20
CA PHE A 4 6.01 -5.21 -42.36
C PHE A 4 5.16 -5.21 -43.64
N MET A 5 5.25 -4.19 -44.49
CA MET A 5 4.51 -4.20 -45.76
C MET A 5 5.34 -4.90 -46.85
N VAL A 6 4.75 -5.84 -47.59
CA VAL A 6 5.43 -6.62 -48.63
C VAL A 6 4.62 -6.59 -49.91
N ARG A 7 5.08 -5.85 -50.94
CA ARG A 7 4.46 -5.88 -52.28
C ARG A 7 5.27 -6.78 -53.21
N LEU A 8 4.59 -7.73 -53.85
CA LEU A 8 5.11 -8.57 -54.94
C LEU A 8 4.32 -8.21 -56.20
N LEU A 9 4.94 -7.58 -57.19
CA LEU A 9 4.36 -7.39 -58.53
C LEU A 9 5.07 -8.26 -59.57
N ALA A 10 4.28 -8.82 -60.48
CA ALA A 10 4.79 -9.37 -61.73
C ALA A 10 4.44 -8.41 -62.88
N ASN A 11 5.50 -7.95 -63.54
CA ASN A 11 5.59 -7.37 -64.89
C ASN A 11 5.15 -5.93 -65.21
N ILE A 12 5.96 -5.40 -66.13
CA ILE A 12 6.28 -4.01 -66.47
C ILE A 12 5.58 -3.62 -67.76
N ALA A 13 5.09 -2.38 -67.84
CA ALA A 13 5.13 -1.63 -69.10
C ALA A 13 5.15 -0.11 -68.88
N HIS A 14 6.31 0.46 -69.21
CA HIS A 14 6.59 1.84 -69.61
C HIS A 14 6.53 3.05 -68.64
N ALA A 15 7.72 3.64 -68.50
CA ALA A 15 8.05 5.07 -68.37
C ALA A 15 8.14 5.71 -66.97
N ARG A 16 9.36 5.72 -66.39
CA ARG A 16 10.20 6.90 -66.03
C ARG A 16 11.27 6.49 -65.01
N LYS A 17 12.31 7.32 -64.81
CA LYS A 17 13.41 7.17 -63.82
C LYS A 17 12.94 7.21 -62.34
N THR A 18 11.82 6.57 -62.02
CA THR A 18 11.07 6.67 -60.76
C THR A 18 10.56 5.27 -60.44
N TRP A 19 11.06 4.68 -59.35
CA TRP A 19 10.60 3.43 -58.71
C TRP A 19 10.43 2.23 -59.65
N GLN A 20 11.37 1.28 -59.62
CA GLN A 20 11.19 -0.02 -60.29
C GLN A 20 10.27 -0.91 -59.45
N GLU A 21 9.14 -1.29 -60.03
CA GLU A 21 8.20 -2.24 -59.45
C GLU A 21 8.40 -3.61 -60.13
N PRO A 22 8.44 -4.74 -59.38
CA PRO A 22 8.09 -4.91 -57.96
C PRO A 22 9.11 -4.42 -56.92
N CYS A 23 8.62 -3.89 -55.80
CA CYS A 23 9.45 -3.57 -54.63
C CYS A 23 8.79 -3.98 -53.31
N ILE A 24 9.60 -4.42 -52.34
CA ILE A 24 9.19 -4.74 -50.97
C ILE A 24 9.58 -3.57 -50.08
N VAL A 25 8.64 -3.04 -49.28
CA VAL A 25 8.88 -1.84 -48.46
C VAL A 25 8.54 -2.10 -47.01
N PHE A 26 9.57 -2.29 -46.18
CA PHE A 26 9.40 -2.45 -44.75
C PHE A 26 9.09 -1.10 -44.09
N CYS A 27 8.00 -1.04 -43.32
CA CYS A 27 7.55 0.16 -42.63
C CYS A 27 7.25 -0.18 -41.16
N PRO A 28 8.16 0.13 -40.22
CA PRO A 28 7.99 -0.24 -38.82
C PRO A 28 6.99 0.70 -38.14
N HIS A 29 5.69 0.40 -38.25
CA HIS A 29 4.67 1.16 -37.52
C HIS A 29 3.48 0.29 -37.09
N TRP A 30 3.34 0.12 -35.77
CA TRP A 30 2.39 -0.80 -35.14
C TRP A 30 0.92 -0.50 -35.42
N SER A 31 0.52 0.78 -35.53
CA SER A 31 -0.90 1.14 -35.70
C SER A 31 -1.31 1.48 -37.12
N LEU A 32 -0.36 1.48 -38.08
CA LEU A 32 -0.57 1.97 -39.47
C LEU A 32 -1.14 3.41 -39.60
N ARG A 33 -1.24 4.16 -38.49
CA ARG A 33 -1.87 5.50 -38.45
C ARG A 33 -0.90 6.67 -38.57
N LEU A 34 0.41 6.41 -38.46
CA LEU A 34 1.43 7.47 -38.50
C LEU A 34 2.61 7.04 -39.38
N GLY A 35 3.32 8.04 -39.89
CA GLY A 35 4.55 7.84 -40.66
C GLY A 35 4.31 7.47 -42.13
N PRO A 36 5.38 7.08 -42.84
CA PRO A 36 5.36 6.85 -44.29
C PRO A 36 4.35 5.78 -44.75
N VAL A 37 4.02 4.84 -43.87
CA VAL A 37 3.06 3.76 -44.16
C VAL A 37 1.67 4.29 -44.54
N VAL A 38 1.24 5.41 -43.95
CA VAL A 38 -0.07 6.02 -44.26
C VAL A 38 -0.11 6.47 -45.72
N HIS A 39 0.96 7.14 -46.18
CA HIS A 39 1.05 7.63 -47.56
C HIS A 39 1.12 6.49 -48.57
N LEU A 40 1.82 5.40 -48.23
CA LEU A 40 1.89 4.22 -49.08
C LEU A 40 0.55 3.47 -49.13
N LEU A 41 -0.14 3.33 -47.99
CA LEU A 41 -1.47 2.71 -47.93
C LEU A 41 -2.51 3.51 -48.71
N LEU A 42 -2.52 4.85 -48.60
CA LEU A 42 -3.39 5.71 -49.40
C LEU A 42 -3.15 5.55 -50.91
N ARG A 43 -1.90 5.30 -51.31
CA ARG A 43 -1.55 5.10 -52.72
C ARG A 43 -1.90 3.70 -53.22
N TRP A 44 -1.72 2.67 -52.39
CA TRP A 44 -1.80 1.28 -52.82
C TRP A 44 -3.11 0.57 -52.44
N SER A 45 -3.96 1.16 -51.60
CA SER A 45 -5.21 0.54 -51.12
C SER A 45 -6.16 0.15 -52.25
N ALA A 46 -6.17 0.89 -53.35
CA ALA A 46 -7.02 0.63 -54.51
C ALA A 46 -6.46 -0.44 -55.48
N ASP A 47 -5.23 -0.92 -55.29
CA ASP A 47 -4.57 -1.87 -56.20
C ASP A 47 -4.71 -3.33 -55.72
N GLN A 48 -5.32 -4.19 -56.55
CA GLN A 48 -5.51 -5.62 -56.27
C GLN A 48 -4.21 -6.44 -56.28
N ASN A 49 -3.16 -5.92 -56.93
CA ASN A 49 -1.85 -6.57 -56.98
C ASN A 49 -0.96 -6.19 -55.79
N SER A 50 -1.46 -5.36 -54.88
CA SER A 50 -0.76 -4.99 -53.66
C SER A 50 -1.10 -5.94 -52.51
N LEU A 51 -0.10 -6.21 -51.67
CA LEU A 51 -0.23 -7.05 -50.48
C LEU A 51 0.28 -6.27 -49.26
N LEU A 52 -0.51 -6.30 -48.20
CA LEU A 52 -0.13 -5.81 -46.89
C LEU A 52 0.06 -7.01 -45.96
N VAL A 53 1.25 -7.13 -45.37
CA VAL A 53 1.53 -8.12 -44.33
C VAL A 53 1.49 -7.41 -42.98
N MET A 54 0.83 -8.01 -42.00
CA MET A 54 0.69 -7.45 -40.65
C MET A 54 0.98 -8.52 -39.61
N GLU A 55 1.43 -8.10 -38.43
CA GLU A 55 1.59 -8.99 -37.29
C GLU A 55 0.21 -9.36 -36.71
N GLU A 56 0.05 -10.63 -36.37
CA GLU A 56 -1.13 -11.15 -35.66
C GLU A 56 -1.21 -10.56 -34.24
N GLY A 57 -2.42 -10.20 -33.79
CA GLY A 57 -2.67 -9.60 -32.47
C GLY A 57 -3.25 -8.18 -32.52
N LEU A 58 -3.14 -7.49 -33.66
CA LEU A 58 -3.88 -6.26 -33.93
C LEU A 58 -5.18 -6.56 -34.68
N ASP A 59 -6.26 -5.86 -34.32
CA ASP A 59 -7.49 -5.88 -35.11
C ASP A 59 -7.25 -5.17 -36.45
N ALA A 60 -6.97 -5.95 -37.49
CA ALA A 60 -6.74 -5.45 -38.84
C ALA A 60 -7.95 -4.68 -39.38
N ASN A 61 -9.17 -5.06 -39.02
CA ASN A 61 -10.36 -4.34 -39.45
C ASN A 61 -10.35 -2.92 -38.89
N LEU A 62 -10.10 -2.79 -37.59
CA LEU A 62 -10.03 -1.50 -36.90
C LEU A 62 -8.85 -0.63 -37.40
N ALA A 63 -7.69 -1.24 -37.62
CA ALA A 63 -6.50 -0.54 -38.11
C ALA A 63 -6.70 0.00 -39.53
N LEU A 64 -7.43 -0.73 -40.37
CA LEU A 64 -7.63 -0.40 -41.78
C LEU A 64 -8.90 0.40 -42.07
N LEU A 65 -9.76 0.67 -41.08
CA LEU A 65 -10.96 1.50 -41.25
C LEU A 65 -10.73 2.79 -42.05
N PRO A 66 -9.65 3.57 -41.82
CA PRO A 66 -9.43 4.83 -42.55
C PRO A 66 -9.15 4.65 -44.05
N PHE A 67 -8.79 3.43 -44.48
CA PHE A 67 -8.37 3.13 -45.86
C PHE A 67 -9.43 2.35 -46.64
N LYS A 68 -10.61 2.08 -46.06
CA LYS A 68 -11.72 1.42 -46.75
C LYS A 68 -12.47 2.42 -47.65
N PRO A 69 -12.96 2.00 -48.83
CA PRO A 69 -12.85 0.66 -49.41
C PRO A 69 -11.45 0.41 -50.01
N MET A 70 -10.94 -0.82 -49.86
CA MET A 70 -9.64 -1.23 -50.37
C MET A 70 -9.75 -2.51 -51.19
N ALA A 71 -9.01 -2.58 -52.29
CA ALA A 71 -8.88 -3.75 -53.16
C ALA A 71 -7.59 -4.54 -52.90
N MET A 72 -6.64 -3.95 -52.17
CA MET A 72 -5.40 -4.59 -51.72
C MET A 72 -5.68 -5.79 -50.82
N LYS A 73 -4.86 -6.85 -50.95
CA LYS A 73 -4.92 -8.04 -50.10
C LYS A 73 -4.21 -7.79 -48.76
N VAL A 74 -4.77 -8.30 -47.67
CA VAL A 74 -4.20 -8.18 -46.31
C VAL A 74 -3.95 -9.57 -45.76
N LEU A 75 -2.72 -9.83 -45.31
CA LEU A 75 -2.28 -11.07 -44.71
C LEU A 75 -1.81 -10.79 -43.27
N GLN A 76 -2.37 -11.50 -42.30
CA GLN A 76 -1.89 -11.46 -40.92
C GLN A 76 -0.98 -12.66 -40.66
N CYS A 77 0.17 -12.42 -40.04
CA CYS A 77 1.17 -13.44 -39.76
C CYS A 77 1.61 -13.39 -38.30
N SER A 78 1.71 -14.56 -37.67
CA SER A 78 2.24 -14.69 -36.32
C SER A 78 3.77 -14.65 -36.33
N PHE A 79 4.35 -13.54 -35.89
CA PHE A 79 5.81 -13.43 -35.69
C PHE A 79 6.12 -13.66 -34.20
N VAL A 80 5.85 -14.88 -33.71
CA VAL A 80 5.96 -15.23 -32.28
C VAL A 80 7.37 -14.91 -31.76
N SER A 81 7.49 -13.82 -31.00
CA SER A 81 8.75 -13.35 -30.42
C SER A 81 8.69 -13.28 -28.88
N GLY A 82 7.73 -13.99 -28.26
CA GLY A 82 7.50 -14.01 -26.81
C GLY A 82 7.74 -15.37 -26.14
N ILE A 83 7.69 -15.36 -24.80
CA ILE A 83 7.72 -16.58 -23.99
C ILE A 83 6.38 -17.31 -24.16
N GLN A 84 6.44 -18.55 -24.63
CA GLN A 84 5.27 -19.42 -24.69
C GLN A 84 4.81 -19.81 -23.28
N VAL A 85 3.50 -20.01 -23.10
CA VAL A 85 2.91 -20.43 -21.81
C VAL A 85 3.57 -21.70 -21.26
N GLN A 86 4.02 -22.62 -22.11
CA GLN A 86 4.73 -23.82 -21.66
C GLN A 86 6.08 -23.49 -20.99
N LYS A 87 6.79 -22.47 -21.49
CA LYS A 87 8.08 -22.02 -20.94
C LYS A 87 7.90 -21.11 -19.71
N SER A 88 6.77 -20.43 -19.57
CA SER A 88 6.51 -19.59 -18.39
C SER A 88 6.42 -20.41 -17.11
N HIS A 89 5.88 -21.63 -17.16
CA HIS A 89 5.84 -22.55 -16.02
C HIS A 89 7.24 -22.86 -15.47
N HIS A 90 8.21 -23.11 -16.36
CA HIS A 90 9.59 -23.36 -15.95
C HIS A 90 10.24 -22.13 -15.31
N LEU A 91 10.02 -20.96 -15.90
CA LEU A 91 10.52 -19.70 -15.36
C LEU A 91 9.96 -19.42 -13.95
N LEU A 92 8.68 -19.66 -13.74
CA LEU A 92 8.02 -19.42 -12.45
C LEU A 92 8.51 -20.39 -11.37
N LYS A 93 8.83 -21.64 -11.74
CA LYS A 93 9.50 -22.59 -10.83
C LYS A 93 10.91 -22.15 -10.44
N ILE A 94 11.66 -21.48 -11.31
CA ILE A 94 12.99 -20.96 -10.98
C ILE A 94 12.89 -19.71 -10.11
N LEU A 95 12.00 -18.79 -10.47
CA LEU A 95 11.91 -17.49 -9.80
C LEU A 95 11.24 -17.54 -8.43
N GLN A 96 10.36 -18.52 -8.18
CA GLN A 96 9.63 -18.68 -6.92
C GLN A 96 9.02 -17.36 -6.40
N PRO A 97 8.24 -16.63 -7.21
CA PRO A 97 7.70 -15.34 -6.82
C PRO A 97 6.69 -15.47 -5.67
N ARG A 98 6.65 -14.47 -4.78
CA ARG A 98 5.66 -14.42 -3.68
C ARG A 98 4.23 -14.20 -4.17
N HIS A 99 4.06 -13.36 -5.20
CA HIS A 99 2.76 -13.04 -5.78
C HIS A 99 2.89 -12.84 -7.30
N ILE A 100 1.91 -13.31 -8.07
CA ILE A 100 1.90 -13.21 -9.53
C ILE A 100 0.62 -12.52 -10.03
N LEU A 101 0.77 -11.67 -11.05
CA LEU A 101 -0.35 -11.06 -11.76
C LEU A 101 -0.43 -11.59 -13.19
N PHE A 102 -1.61 -12.07 -13.58
CA PHE A 102 -1.88 -12.55 -14.93
C PHE A 102 -2.93 -11.69 -15.65
N PRO A 103 -2.81 -11.47 -16.97
CA PRO A 103 -3.91 -10.93 -17.75
C PRO A 103 -5.12 -11.87 -17.72
N GLU A 104 -6.33 -11.34 -17.63
CA GLU A 104 -7.59 -12.09 -17.60
C GLU A 104 -7.73 -13.08 -18.77
N ILE A 105 -7.26 -12.68 -19.95
CA ILE A 105 -7.27 -13.50 -21.18
C ILE A 105 -6.49 -14.82 -21.03
N LEU A 106 -5.58 -14.92 -20.08
CA LEU A 106 -4.77 -16.12 -19.85
C LEU A 106 -5.35 -17.06 -18.80
N ARG A 107 -6.46 -16.71 -18.14
CA ARG A 107 -7.06 -17.51 -17.06
C ARG A 107 -7.30 -18.97 -17.45
N GLN A 108 -7.79 -19.21 -18.66
CA GLN A 108 -8.05 -20.58 -19.16
C GLN A 108 -6.78 -21.39 -19.45
N HIS A 109 -5.63 -20.72 -19.60
CA HIS A 109 -4.35 -21.34 -19.97
C HIS A 109 -3.41 -21.54 -18.77
N ILE A 110 -3.71 -20.89 -17.64
CA ILE A 110 -2.85 -20.82 -16.45
C ILE A 110 -3.45 -21.55 -15.23
N GLY A 111 -4.70 -22.02 -15.32
CA GLY A 111 -5.42 -22.72 -14.24
C GLY A 111 -4.61 -23.73 -13.39
N PRO A 112 -3.67 -24.52 -13.93
CA PRO A 112 -2.86 -25.44 -13.13
C PRO A 112 -1.88 -24.76 -12.14
N LEU A 113 -1.52 -23.50 -12.37
CA LEU A 113 -0.46 -22.78 -11.66
C LEU A 113 -0.94 -22.07 -10.39
N GLU A 114 -2.24 -21.83 -10.25
CA GLU A 114 -2.88 -21.20 -9.09
C GLU A 114 -2.62 -21.99 -7.79
N THR A 115 -2.27 -23.28 -7.90
CA THR A 115 -1.97 -24.16 -6.77
C THR A 115 -0.60 -23.92 -6.14
N LEU A 116 0.32 -23.26 -6.86
CA LEU A 116 1.73 -23.10 -6.44
C LEU A 116 2.06 -21.71 -5.93
N PHE A 117 1.31 -20.68 -6.36
CA PHE A 117 1.63 -19.28 -6.05
C PHE A 117 0.35 -18.49 -5.77
N SER A 118 0.46 -17.47 -4.91
CA SER A 118 -0.60 -16.48 -4.77
C SER A 118 -0.72 -15.70 -6.09
N SER A 119 -1.86 -15.81 -6.77
CA SER A 119 -2.06 -15.18 -8.07
C SER A 119 -3.35 -14.37 -8.15
N ASN A 120 -3.29 -13.23 -8.83
CA ASN A 120 -4.45 -12.40 -9.17
C ASN A 120 -4.51 -12.16 -10.68
N TYR A 121 -5.71 -11.82 -11.17
CA TYR A 121 -5.91 -11.48 -12.57
C TYR A 121 -6.22 -10.00 -12.74
N TYR A 122 -5.71 -9.41 -13.82
CA TYR A 122 -6.00 -8.03 -14.20
C TYR A 122 -6.69 -7.95 -15.56
N SER A 123 -7.60 -6.98 -15.67
CA SER A 123 -8.25 -6.61 -16.92
C SER A 123 -8.19 -5.09 -17.08
N GLU A 124 -8.38 -4.63 -18.31
CA GLU A 124 -8.47 -3.19 -18.58
C GLU A 124 -9.54 -2.54 -17.69
N ASN A 125 -9.25 -1.31 -17.25
CA ASN A 125 -10.14 -0.46 -16.45
C ASN A 125 -10.60 -1.05 -15.11
N LYS A 126 -9.91 -2.08 -14.59
CA LYS A 126 -10.16 -2.60 -13.24
C LYS A 126 -8.95 -2.41 -12.35
N THR A 127 -9.19 -1.88 -11.15
CA THR A 127 -8.19 -1.82 -10.10
C THR A 127 -8.02 -3.21 -9.52
N VAL A 128 -6.79 -3.73 -9.52
CA VAL A 128 -6.46 -4.98 -8.85
C VAL A 128 -5.81 -4.66 -7.51
N HIS A 129 -6.41 -5.18 -6.44
CA HIS A 129 -5.83 -5.06 -5.12
C HIS A 129 -4.72 -6.11 -4.96
N ILE A 130 -3.47 -5.66 -4.99
CA ILE A 130 -2.33 -6.53 -4.71
C ILE A 130 -2.24 -6.66 -3.18
N PRO A 131 -2.30 -7.88 -2.63
CA PRO A 131 -2.17 -8.06 -1.20
C PRO A 131 -0.83 -7.49 -0.73
N TYR A 132 -0.90 -6.51 0.16
CA TYR A 132 0.28 -5.94 0.78
C TYR A 132 0.81 -6.93 1.82
N MET A 133 1.79 -7.73 1.43
CA MET A 133 2.44 -8.73 2.29
C MET A 133 3.45 -8.02 3.21
N LYS A 134 2.93 -7.20 4.13
CA LYS A 134 3.70 -6.42 5.10
C LYS A 134 3.96 -7.27 6.33
N GLU A 135 4.87 -8.24 6.23
CA GLU A 135 5.34 -8.95 7.42
C GLU A 135 6.49 -8.18 8.09
N ASP A 136 7.31 -7.44 7.33
CA ASP A 136 8.46 -6.73 7.89
C ASP A 136 8.44 -5.25 7.50
N SER A 137 7.79 -4.42 8.31
CA SER A 137 8.08 -2.98 8.28
C SER A 137 9.42 -2.77 8.97
N GLU A 138 10.53 -2.93 8.25
CA GLU A 138 11.85 -2.63 8.80
C GLU A 138 11.97 -1.10 9.00
N LEU A 139 11.99 -0.70 10.28
CA LEU A 139 12.35 0.64 10.71
C LEU A 139 13.82 0.60 11.14
N ASP A 140 14.68 1.25 10.36
CA ASP A 140 16.08 1.41 10.70
C ASP A 140 16.20 2.49 11.79
N ILE A 141 16.65 2.13 12.99
CA ILE A 141 16.88 3.07 14.09
C ILE A 141 18.37 3.44 14.11
N ALA A 142 18.68 4.74 14.07
CA ALA A 142 20.06 5.20 14.22
C ALA A 142 20.66 4.70 15.54
N VAL A 143 21.92 4.26 15.51
CA VAL A 143 22.60 3.64 16.67
C VAL A 143 22.53 4.53 17.91
N GLU A 144 22.71 5.84 17.73
CA GLU A 144 22.64 6.84 18.82
C GLU A 144 21.28 6.87 19.54
N LEU A 145 20.20 6.65 18.80
CA LEU A 145 18.85 6.54 19.33
C LEU A 145 18.60 5.16 19.96
N ALA A 146 19.09 4.09 19.33
CA ALA A 146 18.97 2.74 19.87
C ALA A 146 19.66 2.62 21.25
N CYS A 147 20.80 3.28 21.45
CA CYS A 147 21.50 3.32 22.74
C CYS A 147 20.72 4.04 23.85
N GLN A 148 19.71 4.85 23.53
CA GLN A 148 18.87 5.57 24.50
C GLN A 148 17.61 4.78 24.90
N LEU A 149 17.38 3.60 24.31
CA LEU A 149 16.20 2.80 24.60
C LEU A 149 16.20 2.34 26.07
N GLN A 150 15.36 2.98 26.87
CA GLN A 150 15.01 2.52 28.21
C GLN A 150 13.65 1.87 28.14
N TYR A 151 13.56 0.61 28.57
CA TYR A 151 12.32 -0.14 28.52
C TYR A 151 11.60 -0.13 29.87
N THR A 152 10.27 -0.12 29.80
CA THR A 152 9.36 -0.35 30.91
C THR A 152 8.49 -1.55 30.57
N THR A 153 8.38 -2.52 31.48
CA THR A 153 7.56 -3.72 31.28
C THR A 153 6.11 -3.42 31.62
N LEU A 154 5.21 -3.56 30.63
CA LEU A 154 3.76 -3.51 30.85
C LEU A 154 3.29 -4.82 31.47
N LYS A 155 2.88 -4.74 32.74
CA LYS A 155 2.47 -5.90 33.54
C LYS A 155 1.27 -6.67 32.97
N GLN A 156 0.40 -6.01 32.21
CA GLN A 156 -0.80 -6.64 31.65
C GLN A 156 -0.55 -7.46 30.38
N GLN A 157 0.55 -7.24 29.65
CA GLN A 157 0.78 -7.89 28.35
C GLN A 157 2.12 -8.62 28.24
N ASP A 158 2.93 -8.63 29.31
CA ASP A 158 4.33 -9.14 29.27
C ASP A 158 5.13 -8.55 28.10
N MET A 159 4.88 -7.27 27.83
CA MET A 159 5.50 -6.52 26.74
C MET A 159 6.43 -5.46 27.31
N ASN A 160 7.65 -5.41 26.79
CA ASN A 160 8.59 -4.33 27.06
C ASN A 160 8.34 -3.18 26.09
N ILE A 161 8.06 -1.99 26.61
CA ILE A 161 7.88 -0.78 25.81
C ILE A 161 9.02 0.17 26.08
N SER A 162 9.56 0.78 25.04
CA SER A 162 10.50 1.90 25.15
C SER A 162 10.00 3.06 24.30
N ARG A 163 10.13 4.28 24.82
CA ARG A 163 9.76 5.50 24.09
C ARG A 163 10.99 6.07 23.40
N LEU A 164 10.91 6.22 22.09
CA LEU A 164 11.96 6.82 21.27
C LEU A 164 11.43 8.06 20.55
N LYS A 165 12.21 9.13 20.54
CA LYS A 165 11.91 10.38 19.83
C LYS A 165 13.01 10.62 18.81
N GLY A 166 12.64 10.86 17.56
CA GLY A 166 13.57 11.16 16.48
C GLY A 166 12.86 11.75 15.27
N GLU A 167 13.63 12.14 14.28
CA GLU A 167 13.16 12.56 12.96
C GLU A 167 13.02 11.33 12.05
N LEU A 168 11.82 11.14 11.50
CA LEU A 168 11.52 10.02 10.60
C LEU A 168 11.76 10.45 9.16
N MET A 169 12.70 9.79 8.48
CA MET A 169 13.01 10.03 7.08
C MET A 169 12.80 8.77 6.24
N ILE A 170 12.57 8.96 4.94
CA ILE A 170 12.51 7.87 3.97
C ILE A 170 13.73 7.99 3.05
N GLU A 171 14.62 7.01 3.13
CA GLU A 171 15.81 6.93 2.27
C GLU A 171 15.84 5.58 1.56
N HIS A 172 15.98 5.59 0.23
CA HIS A 172 16.03 4.38 -0.60
C HIS A 172 14.85 3.42 -0.36
N GLY A 173 13.67 3.97 -0.04
CA GLY A 173 12.46 3.19 0.24
C GLY A 173 12.43 2.52 1.62
N ARG A 174 13.38 2.82 2.51
CA ARG A 174 13.38 2.38 3.92
C ARG A 174 13.06 3.54 4.84
N TYR A 175 12.33 3.25 5.90
CA TYR A 175 12.07 4.21 6.96
C TYR A 175 13.26 4.21 7.91
N ARG A 176 13.85 5.39 8.15
CA ARG A 176 14.94 5.59 9.10
C ARG A 176 14.55 6.61 10.16
N LEU A 177 14.81 6.29 11.41
CA LEU A 177 14.64 7.19 12.54
C LEU A 177 16.01 7.73 12.98
N HIS A 178 16.21 9.03 12.86
CA HIS A 178 17.44 9.75 13.22
C HIS A 178 17.24 10.62 14.45
N LEU A 179 18.33 10.94 15.15
CA LEU A 179 18.30 11.92 16.22
C LEU A 179 17.91 13.28 15.64
N GLY A 180 16.77 13.83 16.09
CA GLY A 180 16.35 15.16 15.65
C GLY A 180 17.22 16.23 16.30
N ASN A 181 17.51 17.31 15.56
CA ASN A 181 18.20 18.48 16.10
C ASN A 181 17.28 19.17 17.12
N ASP A 182 17.47 18.90 18.41
CA ASP A 182 16.76 19.54 19.52
C ASP A 182 17.29 20.98 19.74
N GLU A 183 17.09 21.88 18.78
CA GLU A 183 17.28 23.33 18.97
C GLU A 183 15.97 24.04 19.34
N GLN A 184 14.84 23.33 19.43
CA GLN A 184 13.56 23.87 19.91
C GLN A 184 12.87 22.92 20.90
N VAL A 185 13.54 22.61 22.00
CA VAL A 185 12.85 22.04 23.16
C VAL A 185 12.16 23.19 23.90
N SER A 186 10.85 23.33 23.68
CA SER A 186 9.97 24.05 24.61
C SER A 186 10.33 23.65 26.04
N SER A 187 10.71 24.62 26.86
CA SER A 187 11.15 24.46 28.25
C SER A 187 10.04 24.04 29.22
N GLN A 188 8.87 23.64 28.71
CA GLN A 188 7.80 23.11 29.53
C GLN A 188 7.89 21.58 29.59
N PRO A 189 7.89 20.97 30.79
CA PRO A 189 7.74 19.53 30.92
C PRO A 189 6.44 19.13 30.21
N ARG A 190 6.55 18.33 29.15
CA ARG A 190 5.37 17.83 28.44
C ARG A 190 4.58 16.94 29.42
N PRO A 191 3.24 17.04 29.44
CA PRO A 191 2.44 16.24 30.35
C PRO A 191 2.72 14.75 30.12
N LEU A 192 2.98 13.99 31.19
CA LEU A 192 3.01 12.53 31.11
C LEU A 192 1.65 12.04 30.60
N VAL A 193 1.66 11.12 29.64
CA VAL A 193 0.44 10.48 29.17
C VAL A 193 0.26 9.20 29.98
N HIS A 194 -0.70 9.21 30.88
CA HIS A 194 -1.08 8.01 31.63
C HIS A 194 -1.96 7.12 30.75
N PHE A 195 -1.67 5.82 30.73
CA PHE A 195 -2.43 4.82 30.00
C PHE A 195 -2.73 3.62 30.90
N GLY A 196 -3.83 2.93 30.61
CA GLY A 196 -4.24 1.73 31.34
C GLY A 196 -5.51 1.94 32.16
N ARG A 197 -6.00 0.83 32.72
CA ARG A 197 -7.21 0.81 33.54
C ARG A 197 -6.82 0.87 35.01
N ILE A 198 -7.45 1.78 35.76
CA ILE A 198 -7.27 1.84 37.21
C ILE A 198 -7.84 0.58 37.85
N ASP A 199 -7.00 -0.17 38.55
CA ASP A 199 -7.44 -1.20 39.49
C ASP A 199 -7.87 -0.50 40.80
N LEU A 200 -9.19 -0.49 41.03
CA LEU A 200 -9.81 0.16 42.19
C LEU A 200 -9.28 -0.39 43.52
N ASN A 201 -8.96 -1.68 43.61
CA ASN A 201 -8.46 -2.28 44.85
C ASN A 201 -7.03 -1.80 45.14
N ASN A 202 -6.19 -1.72 44.09
CA ASN A 202 -4.84 -1.18 44.22
C ASN A 202 -4.87 0.31 44.58
N LEU A 203 -5.76 1.08 43.96
CA LEU A 203 -5.94 2.50 44.27
C LEU A 203 -6.41 2.72 45.72
N LEU A 204 -7.42 1.98 46.18
CA LEU A 204 -7.89 2.04 47.57
C LEU A 204 -6.78 1.69 48.56
N THR A 205 -6.02 0.62 48.28
CA THR A 205 -4.89 0.20 49.11
C THR A 205 -3.80 1.27 49.16
N ALA A 206 -3.51 1.94 48.04
CA ALA A 206 -2.51 2.99 47.96
C ALA A 206 -2.95 4.26 48.72
N LEU A 207 -4.22 4.65 48.63
CA LEU A 207 -4.78 5.78 49.38
C LEU A 207 -4.78 5.51 50.89
N GLN A 208 -5.17 4.31 51.32
CA GLN A 208 -5.16 3.92 52.73
C GLN A 208 -3.74 3.91 53.33
N LYS A 209 -2.72 3.48 52.57
CA LYS A 209 -1.32 3.54 53.00
C LYS A 209 -0.84 4.96 53.29
N LEU A 210 -1.45 5.98 52.69
CA LEU A 210 -1.17 7.39 52.92
C LEU A 210 -2.03 7.99 54.05
N GLY A 211 -2.80 7.16 54.77
CA GLY A 211 -3.66 7.61 55.86
C GLY A 211 -4.97 8.26 55.41
N MET A 212 -5.38 8.06 54.16
CA MET A 212 -6.67 8.57 53.67
C MET A 212 -7.80 7.58 53.98
N ASN A 213 -8.86 8.08 54.61
CA ASN A 213 -10.07 7.30 54.85
C ASN A 213 -10.99 7.39 53.61
N THR A 214 -11.16 6.25 52.92
CA THR A 214 -11.87 6.19 51.64
C THR A 214 -13.09 5.28 51.66
N THR A 215 -14.21 5.70 51.08
CA THR A 215 -15.38 4.85 50.84
C THR A 215 -15.64 4.71 49.33
N LEU A 216 -15.99 3.50 48.88
CA LEU A 216 -16.29 3.21 47.48
C LEU A 216 -17.80 3.18 47.25
N GLU A 217 -18.26 3.87 46.23
CA GLU A 217 -19.63 3.90 45.75
C GLU A 217 -19.65 3.53 44.26
N GLU A 218 -20.39 2.49 43.89
CA GLU A 218 -20.65 2.18 42.49
C GLU A 218 -21.88 2.95 42.02
N VAL A 219 -21.71 3.83 41.04
CA VAL A 219 -22.80 4.62 40.45
C VAL A 219 -23.13 4.05 39.08
N THR A 220 -24.31 3.42 38.98
CA THR A 220 -24.93 3.04 37.70
C THR A 220 -25.87 4.15 37.24
N GLY A 221 -25.63 4.68 36.03
CA GLY A 221 -26.51 5.68 35.42
C GLY A 221 -27.92 5.13 35.14
N ALA A 222 -28.91 6.02 35.07
CA ALA A 222 -30.35 5.71 34.91
C ALA A 222 -30.73 4.89 33.66
N ALA A 223 -29.80 4.70 32.72
CA ALA A 223 -29.99 3.91 31.49
C ALA A 223 -29.01 2.72 31.35
N GLY A 224 -28.25 2.38 32.40
CA GLY A 224 -27.36 1.21 32.41
C GLY A 224 -26.10 1.30 31.54
N SER A 225 -25.86 2.39 30.80
CA SER A 225 -24.73 2.48 29.86
C SER A 225 -23.42 3.03 30.44
N HIS A 226 -23.45 3.69 31.60
CA HIS A 226 -22.24 4.22 32.24
C HIS A 226 -22.10 3.67 33.66
N LYS A 227 -21.10 2.81 33.86
CA LYS A 227 -20.62 2.39 35.18
C LYS A 227 -19.47 3.32 35.57
N ALA A 228 -19.72 4.20 36.53
CA ALA A 228 -18.67 5.02 37.14
C ALA A 228 -18.46 4.53 38.57
N SER A 229 -17.19 4.44 38.98
CA SER A 229 -16.83 4.13 40.36
C SER A 229 -16.41 5.42 41.04
N ARG A 230 -17.06 5.78 42.15
CA ARG A 230 -16.74 6.96 42.94
C ARG A 230 -16.06 6.56 44.23
N ILE A 231 -14.94 7.20 44.54
CA ILE A 231 -14.23 7.05 45.79
C ILE A 231 -14.34 8.37 46.53
N HIS A 232 -14.95 8.36 47.72
CA HIS A 232 -15.03 9.51 48.60
C HIS A 232 -13.92 9.44 49.64
N VAL A 233 -13.18 10.51 49.79
CA VAL A 233 -12.14 10.68 50.82
C VAL A 233 -12.73 11.55 51.93
N SER A 234 -12.84 11.01 53.15
CA SER A 234 -13.39 11.73 54.30
C SER A 234 -12.34 12.46 55.13
N GLU A 235 -11.11 11.93 55.19
CA GLU A 235 -9.96 12.49 55.91
C GLU A 235 -8.69 12.31 55.07
N PRO A 236 -7.74 13.27 55.05
CA PRO A 236 -7.61 14.46 55.90
C PRO A 236 -8.47 15.68 55.47
N SER A 237 -8.97 15.70 54.23
CA SER A 237 -10.01 16.65 53.81
C SER A 237 -10.85 16.05 52.68
N LYS A 238 -12.03 16.63 52.48
CA LYS A 238 -13.05 16.10 51.56
C LYS A 238 -12.54 16.14 50.11
N ALA A 239 -12.45 14.96 49.51
CA ALA A 239 -12.18 14.81 48.09
C ALA A 239 -13.04 13.68 47.49
N MET A 240 -13.24 13.72 46.18
CA MET A 240 -13.98 12.74 45.40
C MET A 240 -13.16 12.38 44.17
N ILE A 241 -13.02 11.08 43.91
CA ILE A 241 -12.35 10.54 42.72
C ILE A 241 -13.42 9.80 41.92
N GLU A 242 -13.69 10.25 40.71
CA GLU A 242 -14.62 9.60 39.79
C GLU A 242 -13.82 8.89 38.69
N VAL A 243 -13.90 7.56 38.67
CA VAL A 243 -13.22 6.70 37.69
C VAL A 243 -14.23 6.27 36.63
N MET A 244 -14.02 6.73 35.41
CA MET A 244 -14.77 6.37 34.20
C MET A 244 -13.89 5.52 33.26
N GLU A 245 -14.47 5.02 32.17
CA GLU A 245 -13.78 4.13 31.23
C GLU A 245 -12.51 4.74 30.60
N ALA A 246 -12.54 6.03 30.26
CA ALA A 246 -11.42 6.73 29.61
C ALA A 246 -10.94 7.98 30.37
N GLN A 247 -11.49 8.25 31.55
CA GLN A 247 -11.21 9.48 32.29
C GLN A 247 -11.26 9.21 33.79
N THR A 248 -10.39 9.86 34.55
CA THR A 248 -10.47 9.94 36.01
C THR A 248 -10.51 11.41 36.42
N VAL A 249 -11.50 11.80 37.21
CA VAL A 249 -11.68 13.18 37.67
C VAL A 249 -11.45 13.24 39.17
N ILE A 250 -10.55 14.13 39.59
CA ILE A 250 -10.26 14.41 41.00
C ILE A 250 -10.93 15.73 41.36
N SER A 251 -11.80 15.72 42.36
CA SER A 251 -12.44 16.90 42.91
C SER A 251 -12.07 17.00 44.40
N ALA A 252 -11.25 17.97 44.78
CA ALA A 252 -10.86 18.18 46.18
C ALA A 252 -11.00 19.64 46.58
N ALA A 253 -11.28 19.89 47.86
CA ALA A 253 -11.33 21.25 48.40
C ALA A 253 -9.94 21.86 48.64
N ASP A 254 -8.89 21.03 48.71
CA ASP A 254 -7.50 21.41 48.95
C ASP A 254 -6.63 20.94 47.77
N GLU A 255 -5.88 21.87 47.18
CA GLU A 255 -4.97 21.62 46.06
C GLU A 255 -3.85 20.65 46.46
N ASN A 256 -3.38 20.68 47.72
CA ASN A 256 -2.36 19.75 48.19
C ASN A 256 -2.88 18.31 48.17
N ILE A 257 -4.14 18.12 48.57
CA ILE A 257 -4.79 16.81 48.55
C ILE A 257 -5.04 16.37 47.10
N ALA A 258 -5.48 17.27 46.23
CA ALA A 258 -5.62 16.97 44.80
C ALA A 258 -4.29 16.51 44.18
N SER A 259 -3.19 17.19 44.50
CA SER A 259 -1.85 16.83 44.03
C SER A 259 -1.40 15.46 44.56
N VAL A 260 -1.59 15.19 45.84
CA VAL A 260 -1.25 13.88 46.43
C VAL A 260 -2.07 12.77 45.79
N ILE A 261 -3.38 12.95 45.64
CA ILE A 261 -4.25 11.97 44.96
C ILE A 261 -3.82 11.75 43.51
N SER A 262 -3.47 12.83 42.79
CA SER A 262 -2.96 12.73 41.42
C SER A 262 -1.67 11.90 41.36
N GLN A 263 -0.72 12.11 42.28
CA GLN A 263 0.51 11.32 42.35
C GLN A 263 0.25 9.84 42.62
N VAL A 264 -0.73 9.53 43.49
CA VAL A 264 -1.14 8.14 43.76
C VAL A 264 -1.71 7.49 42.51
N ILE A 265 -2.61 8.18 41.81
CA ILE A 265 -3.21 7.69 40.56
C ILE A 265 -2.12 7.47 39.50
N SER A 266 -1.20 8.42 39.34
CA SER A 266 -0.05 8.28 38.43
C SER A 266 0.86 7.10 38.79
N GLY A 267 0.96 6.71 40.07
CA GLY A 267 1.72 5.54 40.51
C GLY A 267 1.00 4.20 40.31
N VAL A 268 -0.32 4.20 40.13
CA VAL A 268 -1.15 3.01 39.87
C VAL A 268 -1.35 2.79 38.36
N LEU A 269 -1.28 3.85 37.56
CA LEU A 269 -1.38 3.81 36.10
C LEU A 269 -0.02 3.55 35.44
N ASP A 270 -0.05 2.91 34.28
CA ASP A 270 1.14 2.82 33.42
C ASP A 270 1.37 4.19 32.75
N CYS A 271 2.62 4.60 32.60
CA CYS A 271 2.99 5.91 32.06
C CYS A 271 3.76 5.77 30.73
N ILE A 272 3.47 6.65 29.76
CA ILE A 272 4.18 6.77 28.47
C ILE A 272 4.75 8.18 28.30
#